data_AF-A0AAQ0ER16-F1
#
_entry.id   AF-A0AAQ0ER16-F1
#
_cell.length_a   1.000
_cell.length_b   1.000
_cell.length_c   1.000
_cell.angle_alpha   90.00
_cell.angle_beta   90.00
_cell.angle_gamma   90.00
#
_symmetry.space_group_name_H-M   'P 1'
#
loop_
_entity.id
_entity.type
_entity.pdbx_description
1 polymer ?
#
loop_
_entity_poly.entity_id
_entity_poly.type
_entity_poly.pdbx_seq_one_letter_code
_entity_poly.pdbx_strand_id
1 'polypeptide(L)'
;MGGAKYVTSRGSNANGAWVIWSDGAIEVMGYGVILDNGLATVNYPIALPGISRYISIAERLSADPGTTPNYAHSSMIIDALTTNVGFKARCTMAATGAPSNNGFSWRVYYAPI
;
A
#
# COMPACT_ATOMS: atom_id res chain seq x y z
N MET A 1 -12.10 -27.91 24.98
CA MET A 1 -11.16 -26.80 24.74
C MET A 1 -11.07 -26.59 23.24
N GLY A 2 -11.82 -25.64 22.69
CA GLY A 2 -11.84 -25.37 21.25
C GLY A 2 -10.59 -24.59 20.83
N GLY A 3 -9.95 -25.01 19.74
CA GLY A 3 -8.67 -24.46 19.28
C GLY A 3 -8.75 -22.95 19.04
N ALA A 4 -7.85 -22.20 19.66
CA ALA A 4 -7.70 -20.77 19.41
C ALA A 4 -7.43 -20.57 17.91
N LYS A 5 -8.24 -19.71 17.26
CA LYS A 5 -8.03 -19.39 15.84
C LYS A 5 -6.81 -18.47 15.72
N TYR A 6 -5.82 -18.86 14.92
CA TYR A 6 -4.66 -18.01 14.60
C TYR A 6 -5.06 -16.72 13.87
N VAL A 7 -6.16 -16.76 13.10
CA VAL A 7 -6.77 -15.60 12.44
C VAL A 7 -8.13 -15.35 13.06
N THR A 8 -8.34 -14.15 13.58
CA THR A 8 -9.61 -13.75 14.23
C THR A 8 -10.58 -13.13 13.21
N SER A 9 -10.08 -12.44 12.19
CA SER A 9 -10.88 -11.87 11.10
C SER A 9 -10.07 -11.76 9.81
N ARG A 10 -10.73 -11.91 8.67
CA ARG A 10 -10.16 -11.62 7.35
C ARG A 10 -11.26 -11.26 6.37
N GLY A 11 -10.92 -10.48 5.34
CA GLY A 11 -11.88 -10.11 4.31
C GLY A 11 -11.28 -9.20 3.26
N SER A 12 -12.15 -8.66 2.40
CA SER A 12 -11.79 -7.69 1.38
C SER A 12 -12.95 -6.73 1.07
N ASN A 13 -12.60 -5.59 0.49
CA ASN A 13 -13.52 -4.64 -0.13
C ASN A 13 -12.83 -3.95 -1.31
N ALA A 14 -13.44 -2.91 -1.86
CA ALA A 14 -12.90 -2.18 -3.03
C ALA A 14 -11.50 -1.59 -2.79
N ASN A 15 -11.11 -1.33 -1.54
CA ASN A 15 -9.82 -0.74 -1.19
C ASN A 15 -8.71 -1.79 -1.00
N GLY A 16 -9.04 -3.08 -0.86
CA GLY A 16 -8.05 -4.13 -0.64
C GLY A 16 -8.55 -5.26 0.25
N ALA A 17 -7.62 -5.95 0.89
CA ALA A 17 -7.88 -7.07 1.79
C ALA A 17 -7.20 -6.87 3.14
N TRP A 18 -7.69 -7.56 4.16
CA TRP A 18 -7.11 -7.55 5.50
C TRP A 18 -7.05 -8.92 6.15
N VAL A 19 -6.17 -9.05 7.14
CA VAL A 19 -6.11 -10.15 8.11
C VAL A 19 -5.87 -9.54 9.49
N ILE A 20 -6.66 -9.99 10.47
CA ILE A 20 -6.46 -9.71 11.90
C ILE A 20 -6.06 -11.03 12.57
N TRP A 21 -4.92 -11.02 13.23
CA TRP A 21 -4.32 -12.15 13.92
C TRP A 21 -4.78 -12.21 15.38
N SER A 22 -4.62 -13.37 16.01
CA SER A 22 -5.02 -13.57 17.42
C SER A 22 -4.19 -12.78 18.43
N ASP A 23 -2.98 -12.38 18.07
CA ASP A 23 -2.11 -11.50 18.86
C ASP A 23 -2.46 -10.01 18.71
N GLY A 24 -3.48 -9.69 17.91
CA GLY A 24 -3.91 -8.31 17.62
C GLY A 24 -3.17 -7.65 16.46
N ALA A 25 -2.20 -8.34 15.82
CA ALA A 25 -1.57 -7.84 14.61
C ALA A 25 -2.58 -7.72 13.47
N ILE A 26 -2.38 -6.71 12.62
CA ILE A 26 -3.25 -6.47 11.46
C ILE A 26 -2.38 -6.30 10.23
N GLU A 27 -2.70 -7.05 9.18
CA GLU A 27 -2.14 -6.84 7.86
C GLU A 27 -3.22 -6.30 6.93
N VAL A 28 -2.94 -5.21 6.22
CA VAL A 28 -3.78 -4.68 5.14
C VAL A 28 -2.97 -4.62 3.87
N MET A 29 -3.57 -4.98 2.74
CA MET A 29 -2.87 -5.03 1.46
C MET A 29 -3.80 -4.72 0.29
N GLY A 30 -3.23 -4.24 -0.80
CA GLY A 30 -3.96 -3.90 -2.00
C GLY A 30 -3.05 -3.61 -3.17
N TYR A 31 -3.68 -3.35 -4.31
CA TYR A 31 -2.99 -3.02 -5.55
C TYR A 31 -3.57 -1.80 -6.27
N GLY A 32 -4.66 -1.24 -5.73
CA GLY A 32 -5.29 -0.03 -6.21
C GLY A 32 -4.74 1.20 -5.49
N VAL A 33 -4.52 2.26 -6.26
CA VAL A 33 -4.16 3.60 -5.80
C VAL A 33 -5.02 4.62 -6.55
N ILE A 34 -5.43 5.69 -5.89
CA ILE A 34 -6.00 6.86 -6.58
C ILE A 34 -4.83 7.77 -6.95
N LEU A 35 -4.56 7.94 -8.24
CA LEU A 35 -3.46 8.76 -8.75
C LEU A 35 -3.99 10.10 -9.24
N ASP A 36 -3.45 11.18 -8.68
CA ASP A 36 -3.68 12.54 -9.15
C ASP A 36 -2.33 13.25 -9.32
N ASN A 37 -1.94 13.53 -10.57
CA ASN A 37 -0.67 14.17 -10.90
C ASN A 37 0.53 13.55 -10.15
N GLY A 38 0.65 12.21 -10.21
CA GLY A 38 1.70 11.43 -9.53
C GLY A 38 1.60 11.42 -8.00
N LEU A 39 0.53 11.94 -7.40
CA LEU A 39 0.23 11.74 -5.98
C LEU A 39 -0.70 10.52 -5.86
N ALA A 40 -0.15 9.40 -5.42
CA ALA A 40 -0.91 8.21 -5.11
C ALA A 40 -1.54 8.34 -3.72
N THR A 41 -2.84 8.12 -3.62
CA THR A 41 -3.58 7.97 -2.36
C THR A 41 -3.99 6.52 -2.19
N VAL A 42 -3.56 5.91 -1.07
CA VAL A 42 -3.97 4.58 -0.63
C VAL A 42 -4.94 4.72 0.52
N ASN A 43 -6.13 4.14 0.37
CA ASN A 43 -7.07 3.94 1.45
C ASN A 43 -7.00 2.48 1.90
N TYR A 44 -6.92 2.24 3.20
CA TYR A 44 -6.96 0.88 3.73
C TYR A 44 -8.39 0.31 3.64
N PRO A 45 -8.54 -1.03 3.54
CA PRO A 45 -9.85 -1.66 3.59
C PRO A 45 -10.50 -1.59 4.98
N ILE A 46 -9.71 -1.46 6.04
CA ILE A 46 -10.15 -1.19 7.42
C ILE A 46 -9.20 -0.17 8.07
N ALA A 47 -9.69 0.59 9.04
CA ALA A 47 -8.84 1.47 9.84
C ALA A 47 -7.95 0.64 10.77
N LEU A 48 -6.67 1.01 10.86
CA LEU A 48 -5.74 0.48 11.85
C LEU A 48 -5.97 1.16 13.21
N PRO A 49 -5.67 0.49 14.34
CA PRO A 49 -5.75 1.09 15.66
C PRO A 49 -4.80 2.29 15.86
N GLY A 50 -3.72 2.35 15.10
CA GLY A 50 -2.76 3.45 15.11
C GLY A 50 -2.02 3.58 13.78
N ILE A 51 -1.13 4.57 13.70
CA ILE A 51 -0.28 4.77 12.53
C ILE A 51 0.76 3.65 12.48
N SER A 52 0.87 2.96 11.34
CA SER A 52 1.98 2.04 11.06
C SER A 52 2.90 2.61 9.98
N ARG A 53 4.21 2.37 10.17
CA ARG A 53 5.27 2.66 9.21
C ARG A 53 5.88 1.41 8.60
N TYR A 54 5.40 0.22 8.96
CA TYR A 54 5.80 -1.04 8.33
C TYR A 54 5.02 -1.20 7.02
N ILE A 55 5.39 -0.36 6.04
CA ILE A 55 4.77 -0.29 4.73
C ILE A 55 5.77 -0.83 3.70
N SER A 56 5.30 -1.73 2.86
CA SER A 56 6.05 -2.25 1.70
C SER A 56 5.26 -1.96 0.44
N ILE A 57 5.97 -1.51 -0.59
CA ILE A 57 5.40 -1.28 -1.92
C ILE A 57 6.18 -2.08 -2.96
N ALA A 58 5.50 -2.48 -4.03
CA ALA A 58 6.12 -3.04 -5.21
C ALA A 58 5.62 -2.27 -6.43
N GLU A 59 6.57 -1.66 -7.15
CA GLU A 59 6.30 -0.88 -8.36
C GLU A 59 5.66 -1.76 -9.42
N ARG A 60 4.66 -1.22 -10.13
CA ARG A 60 3.99 -1.92 -11.22
C ARG A 60 3.97 -1.06 -12.46
N LEU A 61 4.15 -1.69 -13.61
CA LEU A 61 3.94 -1.06 -14.90
C LEU A 61 2.65 -1.60 -15.50
N SER A 62 1.93 -0.77 -16.24
CA SER A 62 0.71 -1.18 -16.95
C SER A 62 1.01 -2.12 -18.13
N ALA A 63 2.19 -1.99 -18.74
CA ALA A 63 2.70 -2.83 -19.81
C ALA A 63 4.24 -2.88 -19.77
N ASP A 64 4.81 -3.89 -20.41
CA ASP A 64 6.25 -3.97 -20.66
C ASP A 64 6.66 -2.88 -21.67
N PRO A 65 7.56 -1.94 -21.31
CA PRO A 65 8.02 -0.89 -22.22
C PRO A 65 9.04 -1.39 -23.26
N GLY A 66 9.45 -2.66 -23.19
CA GLY A 66 10.44 -3.25 -24.08
C GLY A 66 11.79 -2.56 -23.98
N THR A 67 12.38 -2.23 -25.13
CA THR A 67 13.70 -1.57 -25.21
C THR A 67 13.65 -0.07 -25.00
N THR A 68 12.50 0.50 -24.61
CA THR A 68 12.39 1.95 -24.38
C THR A 68 13.31 2.33 -23.22
N PRO A 69 14.36 3.15 -23.45
CA PRO A 69 15.20 3.60 -22.36
C PRO A 69 14.35 4.42 -21.38
N ASN A 70 14.70 4.36 -20.09
CA ASN A 70 14.22 5.30 -19.07
C ASN A 70 12.74 5.19 -18.66
N TYR A 71 12.17 3.99 -18.68
CA TYR A 71 10.79 3.74 -18.22
C TYR A 71 10.63 3.46 -16.72
N ALA A 72 11.74 3.51 -15.96
CA ALA A 72 11.69 3.30 -14.52
C ALA A 72 10.84 4.40 -13.87
N HIS A 73 9.94 4.00 -12.99
CA HIS A 73 9.21 4.89 -12.10
C HIS A 73 9.47 4.47 -10.66
N SER A 74 9.39 5.42 -9.75
CA SER A 74 9.61 5.19 -8.33
C SER A 74 8.55 5.93 -7.52
N SER A 75 8.09 5.26 -6.48
CA SER A 75 7.07 5.74 -5.56
C SER A 75 7.69 5.89 -4.17
N MET A 76 7.52 7.07 -3.57
CA MET A 76 8.07 7.40 -2.26
C MET A 76 6.94 7.74 -1.31
N ILE A 77 6.83 7.01 -0.19
CA ILE A 77 5.82 7.27 0.84
C ILE A 77 6.11 8.62 1.50
N ILE A 78 5.07 9.46 1.65
CA ILE A 78 5.16 10.76 2.31
C ILE A 78 4.78 10.56 3.78
N ASP A 79 5.76 10.39 4.66
CA ASP A 79 5.53 10.02 6.07
C ASP A 79 4.57 10.98 6.80
N ALA A 80 4.68 12.28 6.52
CA ALA A 80 3.82 13.31 7.09
C ALA A 80 2.33 13.18 6.69
N LEU A 81 2.03 12.38 5.66
CA LEU A 81 0.68 12.11 5.15
C LEU A 81 0.23 10.67 5.40
N THR A 82 0.96 9.92 6.21
CA THR A 82 0.57 8.58 6.67
C THR A 82 -0.39 8.70 7.85
N THR A 83 -1.50 7.97 7.76
CA THR A 83 -2.55 7.94 8.79
C THR A 83 -2.90 6.50 9.13
N ASN A 84 -3.79 6.30 10.10
CA ASN A 84 -4.29 4.97 10.43
C ASN A 84 -5.31 4.42 9.41
N VAL A 85 -5.77 5.23 8.45
CA VAL A 85 -6.74 4.83 7.40
C VAL A 85 -6.12 4.74 6.01
N GLY A 86 -4.84 5.09 5.86
CA GLY A 86 -4.19 5.14 4.56
C GLY A 86 -2.88 5.91 4.57
N PHE A 87 -2.24 5.97 3.41
CA PHE A 87 -1.03 6.78 3.20
C PHE A 87 -1.05 7.42 1.81
N LYS A 88 -0.15 8.38 1.62
CA LYS A 88 0.12 8.97 0.31
C LYS A 88 1.55 8.69 -0.12
N ALA A 89 1.75 8.50 -1.41
CA ALA A 89 3.07 8.36 -2.01
C ALA A 89 3.21 9.27 -3.23
N ARG A 90 4.41 9.78 -3.46
CA ARG A 90 4.78 10.52 -4.66
C ARG A 90 5.39 9.56 -5.68
N CYS A 91 4.70 9.36 -6.78
CA CYS A 91 5.15 8.57 -7.93
C CYS A 91 5.79 9.49 -8.97
N THR A 92 7.04 9.22 -9.34
CA THR A 92 7.79 9.99 -10.35
C THR A 92 8.42 9.06 -11.37
N MET A 93 8.53 9.54 -12.61
CA MET A 93 9.38 8.92 -13.62
C MET A 93 10.84 9.17 -13.23
N ALA A 94 11.62 8.10 -13.04
CA ALA A 94 12.97 8.18 -12.49
C ALA A 94 13.91 9.02 -13.36
N ALA A 95 13.71 8.99 -14.68
CA ALA A 95 14.57 9.69 -15.62
C ALA A 95 14.26 11.19 -15.78
N THR A 96 13.01 11.60 -15.57
CA THR A 96 12.58 12.99 -15.83
C THR A 96 12.17 13.75 -14.57
N GLY A 97 11.93 13.05 -13.46
CA GLY A 97 11.32 13.62 -12.26
C GLY A 97 9.84 14.02 -12.44
N ALA A 98 9.27 13.84 -13.63
CA ALA A 98 7.87 14.16 -13.89
C ALA A 98 6.94 13.21 -13.12
N PRO A 99 5.70 13.65 -12.82
CA PRO A 99 4.68 12.78 -12.24
C PRO A 99 4.48 11.49 -13.03
N SER A 100 4.49 10.35 -12.33
CA SER A 100 4.20 9.04 -12.93
C SER A 100 2.71 8.74 -12.88
N ASN A 101 2.18 8.14 -13.95
CA ASN A 101 0.83 7.59 -14.01
C ASN A 101 0.78 6.09 -13.67
N ASN A 102 1.93 5.50 -13.33
CA ASN A 102 2.00 4.11 -12.89
C ASN A 102 1.76 4.02 -11.39
N GLY A 103 1.07 2.95 -10.97
CA GLY A 103 0.81 2.66 -9.58
C GLY A 103 1.74 1.60 -9.02
N PHE A 104 1.44 1.15 -7.81
CA PHE A 104 2.16 0.10 -7.10
C PHE A 104 1.18 -0.80 -6.35
N SER A 105 1.59 -2.01 -6.03
CA SER A 105 0.94 -2.79 -4.98
C SER A 105 1.57 -2.49 -3.64
N TRP A 106 0.79 -2.67 -2.57
CA TRP A 106 1.19 -2.28 -1.23
C TRP A 106 0.72 -3.29 -0.19
N ARG A 107 1.43 -3.31 0.93
CA ARG A 107 1.12 -4.07 2.13
C ARG A 107 1.57 -3.27 3.35
N VAL A 108 0.74 -3.24 4.38
CA VAL A 108 1.02 -2.57 5.65
C VAL A 108 0.77 -3.54 6.78
N TYR A 109 1.73 -3.63 7.69
CA TYR A 109 1.62 -4.43 8.89
C TYR A 109 1.50 -3.53 10.12
N TYR A 110 0.51 -3.73 10.96
CA TYR A 110 0.37 -3.09 12.25
C TYR A 110 0.68 -4.11 13.35
N ALA A 111 1.72 -3.82 14.12
CA ALA A 111 2.05 -4.57 15.32
C ALA A 111 1.41 -3.86 16.53
N PRO A 112 0.54 -4.51 17.32
CA PRO A 112 0.16 -4.00 18.63
C PRO A 112 1.40 -4.00 19.52
N ILE A 113 1.76 -2.84 20.05
CA ILE A 113 2.88 -2.64 20.98
C ILE A 113 2.34 -2.66 22.40
#